data_AF-A0A7K1JFL1-F1
#
_entry.id   AF-A0A7K1JFL1-F1
#
_cell.length_a   1.000
_cell.length_b   1.000
_cell.length_c   1.000
_cell.angle_alpha   90.00
_cell.angle_beta   90.00
_cell.angle_gamma   90.00
#
_symmetry.space_group_name_H-M   'P 1'
#
loop_
_entity.id
_entity.type
_entity.pdbx_description
1 polymer ?
#
loop_
_entity_poly.entity_id
_entity_poly.type
_entity_poly.pdbx_seq_one_letter_code
_entity_poly.pdbx_strand_id
1 'polypeptide(L)'
;MTNEIPFEEGLFDLGGGAHVFLSGNEALGLANAGLVVSGGEALVIDTLYDVQHAQTMCAHMDELTQAAPVRYVFNTHTDGDHFFGNQVFSSDTEIITTEAASALMTQEHADLTAKLLGTETKPGGALQALEPLGRPFNFSEVRVRAADTTFNSEKALRVGKLDVELHELGPAHTVGDAIAYLPELGVLYAGDLLTRNIVAVTWSGSIPNWIKALERIRAFEAQTVVAGHGPVLAGPEVNAAIDRGIRFWSNLHTDASRLYDQGVPVAEAVARMDIRNYPEAMATLPIIVTAIYHERDPNIPYLDLTAAIESIAAQLTHHTHQ
;
A
#
# COMPACT_ATOMS: atom_id res chain seq x y z
N MET A 1 -26.53 -5.27 -13.22
CA MET A 1 -25.94 -3.95 -13.47
C MET A 1 -25.08 -3.67 -12.25
N THR A 2 -23.79 -3.97 -12.31
CA THR A 2 -22.84 -3.53 -11.28
C THR A 2 -22.73 -2.02 -11.47
N ASN A 3 -23.16 -1.23 -10.49
CA ASN A 3 -22.89 0.21 -10.51
C ASN A 3 -21.38 0.36 -10.40
N GLU A 4 -20.74 0.72 -11.50
CA GLU A 4 -19.31 1.01 -11.55
C GLU A 4 -19.02 2.24 -10.69
N ILE A 5 -18.09 2.12 -9.75
CA ILE A 5 -17.70 3.22 -8.87
C ILE A 5 -16.72 4.10 -9.68
N PRO A 6 -17.02 5.39 -9.89
CA PRO A 6 -16.11 6.26 -10.62
C PRO A 6 -14.80 6.42 -9.82
N PHE A 7 -13.67 6.40 -10.51
CA PHE A 7 -12.39 6.72 -9.88
C PHE A 7 -12.18 8.24 -9.87
N GLU A 8 -12.87 8.88 -8.92
CA GLU A 8 -12.79 10.31 -8.61
C GLU A 8 -12.68 10.49 -7.09
N GLU A 9 -12.20 11.66 -6.65
CA GLU A 9 -12.06 11.92 -5.21
C GLU A 9 -13.42 11.90 -4.52
N GLY A 10 -13.57 11.11 -3.46
CA GLY A 10 -14.80 11.07 -2.68
C GLY A 10 -15.02 9.78 -1.89
N LEU A 11 -16.10 9.77 -1.11
CA LEU A 11 -16.55 8.60 -0.35
C LEU A 11 -17.69 7.90 -1.09
N PHE A 12 -17.54 6.60 -1.32
CA PHE A 12 -18.50 5.77 -2.05
C PHE A 12 -19.00 4.61 -1.19
N ASP A 13 -20.31 4.38 -1.23
CA ASP A 13 -20.97 3.26 -0.55
C ASP A 13 -20.78 1.96 -1.36
N LEU A 14 -20.25 0.93 -0.69
CA LEU A 14 -20.06 -0.43 -1.21
C LEU A 14 -21.22 -1.37 -0.80
N GLY A 15 -22.14 -0.89 0.04
CA GLY A 15 -23.30 -1.58 0.56
C GLY A 15 -23.11 -2.08 1.99
N GLY A 16 -24.21 -2.12 2.74
CA GLY A 16 -24.28 -2.78 4.05
C GLY A 16 -23.45 -2.13 5.17
N GLY A 17 -22.93 -0.92 4.96
CA GLY A 17 -22.08 -0.19 5.90
C GLY A 17 -20.60 -0.13 5.49
N ALA A 18 -20.19 -0.83 4.44
CA ALA A 18 -18.85 -0.71 3.88
C ALA A 18 -18.76 0.45 2.88
N HIS A 19 -17.70 1.24 2.96
CA HIS A 19 -17.44 2.39 2.10
C HIS A 19 -15.95 2.44 1.72
N VAL A 20 -15.64 3.20 0.68
CA VAL A 20 -14.26 3.52 0.27
C VAL A 20 -14.13 5.01 0.01
N PHE A 21 -13.09 5.61 0.57
CA PHE A 21 -12.58 6.90 0.14
C PHE A 21 -11.56 6.67 -0.98
N LEU A 22 -11.81 7.26 -2.14
CA LEU A 22 -10.90 7.25 -3.27
C LEU A 22 -10.21 8.61 -3.37
N SER A 23 -8.91 8.60 -3.67
CA SER A 23 -8.15 9.82 -4.00
C SER A 23 -8.49 10.37 -5.40
N GLY A 24 -9.02 9.52 -6.28
CA GLY A 24 -9.34 9.85 -7.67
C GLY A 24 -8.11 10.13 -8.55
N ASN A 25 -6.91 9.77 -8.08
CA ASN A 25 -5.66 10.08 -8.76
C ASN A 25 -4.65 8.93 -8.61
N GLU A 26 -4.03 8.53 -9.72
CA GLU A 26 -3.08 7.41 -9.78
C GLU A 26 -1.63 7.83 -9.45
N ALA A 27 -1.40 9.08 -9.03
CA ALA A 27 -0.07 9.52 -8.61
C ALA A 27 0.41 8.78 -7.37
N LEU A 28 1.73 8.54 -7.29
CA LEU A 28 2.37 7.84 -6.18
C LEU A 28 2.04 8.51 -4.84
N GLY A 29 1.71 7.71 -3.81
CA GLY A 29 1.39 8.19 -2.47
C GLY A 29 -0.09 8.57 -2.26
N LEU A 30 -0.91 8.55 -3.31
CA LEU A 30 -2.36 8.83 -3.21
C LEU A 30 -3.15 7.53 -3.05
N ALA A 31 -3.12 7.01 -1.82
CA ALA A 31 -3.83 5.79 -1.42
C ALA A 31 -5.35 5.98 -1.33
N ASN A 32 -6.06 4.86 -1.40
CA ASN A 32 -7.45 4.72 -0.98
C ASN A 32 -7.51 4.45 0.52
N ALA A 33 -8.66 4.72 1.12
CA ALA A 33 -8.94 4.35 2.50
C ALA A 33 -10.34 3.73 2.63
N GLY A 34 -10.54 2.88 3.64
CA GLY A 34 -11.82 2.24 3.92
C GLY A 34 -12.57 2.89 5.07
N LEU A 35 -13.90 2.78 5.05
CA LEU A 35 -14.75 3.09 6.20
C LEU A 35 -15.83 2.02 6.35
N VAL A 36 -15.90 1.40 7.52
CA VAL A 36 -16.96 0.46 7.90
C VAL A 36 -17.80 1.09 8.99
N VAL A 37 -19.11 1.21 8.79
CA VAL A 37 -20.06 1.84 9.71
C VAL A 37 -21.16 0.87 10.07
N SER A 38 -21.35 0.61 11.36
CA SER A 38 -22.43 -0.25 11.83
C SER A 38 -22.71 -0.03 13.31
N GLY A 39 -23.99 -0.12 13.71
CA GLY A 39 -24.38 -0.15 15.12
C GLY A 39 -23.99 1.06 15.97
N GLY A 40 -23.67 2.21 15.36
CA GLY A 40 -23.19 3.41 16.07
C GLY A 40 -21.67 3.45 16.28
N GLU A 41 -20.93 2.59 15.60
CA GLU A 41 -19.46 2.54 15.62
C GLU A 41 -18.92 2.58 14.18
N ALA A 42 -17.71 3.11 14.03
CA ALA A 42 -16.99 3.07 12.77
C ALA A 42 -15.56 2.53 12.92
N LEU A 43 -15.08 1.88 11.86
CA LEU A 43 -13.70 1.49 11.62
C LEU A 43 -13.21 2.22 10.36
N VAL A 44 -12.07 2.90 10.48
CA VAL A 44 -11.32 3.43 9.34
C VAL A 44 -10.20 2.46 8.98
N ILE A 45 -9.96 2.25 7.69
CA ILE A 45 -8.89 1.38 7.18
C ILE A 45 -7.94 2.25 6.38
N ASP A 46 -6.70 2.37 6.85
CA ASP A 46 -5.66 3.27 6.37
C ASP A 46 -5.99 4.78 6.49
N THR A 47 -4.96 5.62 6.54
CA THR A 47 -5.12 7.03 6.92
C THR A 47 -4.37 8.03 6.04
N LEU A 48 -3.94 7.65 4.84
CA LEU A 48 -3.28 8.54 3.88
C LEU A 48 -1.90 9.07 4.36
N TYR A 49 -1.23 9.80 3.46
CA TYR A 49 0.21 10.09 3.54
C TYR A 49 0.60 11.31 4.35
N ASP A 50 -0.35 12.20 4.65
CA ASP A 50 -0.11 13.35 5.49
C ASP A 50 -1.37 13.79 6.24
N VAL A 51 -1.19 14.79 7.11
CA VAL A 51 -2.25 15.35 7.94
C VAL A 51 -3.36 15.98 7.09
N GLN A 52 -3.00 16.66 6.00
CA GLN A 52 -3.95 17.40 5.19
C GLN A 52 -4.91 16.46 4.44
N HIS A 53 -4.37 15.43 3.79
CA HIS A 53 -5.17 14.43 3.06
C HIS A 53 -6.01 13.61 4.03
N ALA A 54 -5.44 13.22 5.19
CA ALA A 54 -6.21 12.54 6.23
C ALA A 54 -7.39 13.37 6.74
N GLN A 55 -7.21 14.68 6.92
CA GLN A 55 -8.30 15.60 7.30
C GLN A 55 -9.36 15.73 6.20
N THR A 56 -8.95 15.82 4.93
CA THR A 56 -9.87 15.82 3.78
C THR A 56 -10.70 14.54 3.75
N MET A 57 -10.06 13.37 3.89
CA MET A 57 -10.74 12.09 4.01
C MET A 57 -11.75 12.08 5.17
N CYS A 58 -11.34 12.52 6.37
CA CYS A 58 -12.25 12.61 7.52
C CYS A 58 -13.45 13.53 7.25
N ALA A 59 -13.27 14.64 6.51
CA ALA A 59 -14.36 15.52 6.13
C ALA A 59 -15.37 14.83 5.20
N HIS A 60 -14.93 13.96 4.29
CA HIS A 60 -15.83 13.14 3.48
C HIS A 60 -16.59 12.09 4.30
N MET A 61 -16.01 11.62 5.41
CA MET A 61 -16.60 10.63 6.32
C MET A 61 -17.47 11.25 7.43
N ASP A 62 -17.45 12.57 7.59
CA ASP A 62 -18.03 13.29 8.74
C ASP A 62 -19.52 12.98 8.95
N GLU A 63 -20.33 13.00 7.89
CA GLU A 63 -21.78 12.73 7.98
C GLU A 63 -22.08 11.37 8.65
N LEU A 64 -21.33 10.33 8.29
CA LEU A 64 -21.51 9.00 8.86
C LEU A 64 -20.89 8.88 10.25
N THR A 65 -19.71 9.46 10.44
CA THR A 65 -18.94 9.32 11.68
C THR A 65 -19.49 10.17 12.84
N GLN A 66 -20.29 11.21 12.56
CA GLN A 66 -21.06 11.91 13.59
C GLN A 66 -22.11 11.00 14.26
N ALA A 67 -22.76 10.14 13.48
CA ALA A 67 -23.73 9.17 14.00
C ALA A 67 -23.07 7.90 14.53
N ALA A 68 -21.86 7.59 14.05
CA ALA A 68 -21.09 6.42 14.40
C ALA A 68 -19.60 6.78 14.60
N PRO A 69 -19.22 7.25 15.80
CA PRO A 69 -17.85 7.68 16.05
C PRO A 69 -16.81 6.60 15.70
N VAL A 70 -15.67 7.05 15.17
CA VAL A 70 -14.56 6.16 14.79
C VAL A 70 -13.95 5.55 16.04
N ARG A 71 -14.25 4.26 16.26
CA ARG A 71 -13.75 3.50 17.39
C ARG A 71 -12.40 2.86 17.05
N TYR A 72 -12.21 2.47 15.79
CA TYR A 72 -11.04 1.73 15.35
C TYR A 72 -10.42 2.39 14.12
N VAL A 73 -9.09 2.37 14.07
CA VAL A 73 -8.30 2.53 12.84
C VAL A 73 -7.53 1.25 12.64
N PHE A 74 -7.55 0.68 11.45
CA PHE A 74 -6.72 -0.44 11.06
C PHE A 74 -5.76 0.00 9.95
N ASN A 75 -4.46 -0.10 10.18
CA ASN A 75 -3.46 0.14 9.12
C ASN A 75 -3.03 -1.20 8.51
N THR A 76 -3.14 -1.30 7.18
CA THR A 76 -2.88 -2.51 6.41
C THR A 76 -1.40 -2.88 6.35
N HIS A 77 -0.50 -1.88 6.33
CA HIS A 77 0.94 -2.08 6.25
C HIS A 77 1.74 -0.82 6.64
N THR A 78 3.05 -0.84 6.37
CA THR A 78 4.02 0.14 6.90
C THR A 78 4.31 1.33 6.00
N ASP A 79 3.71 1.43 4.81
CA ASP A 79 4.01 2.54 3.92
C ASP A 79 3.27 3.79 4.41
N GLY A 80 3.94 4.94 4.34
CA GLY A 80 3.49 6.16 5.02
C GLY A 80 2.12 6.64 4.55
N ASP A 81 1.75 6.40 3.30
CA ASP A 81 0.44 6.65 2.70
C ASP A 81 -0.69 5.81 3.27
N HIS A 82 -0.39 4.90 4.20
CA HIS A 82 -1.40 4.09 4.87
C HIS A 82 -1.53 4.43 6.37
N PHE A 83 -0.59 5.18 6.97
CA PHE A 83 -0.62 5.42 8.42
C PHE A 83 -0.15 6.80 8.93
N PHE A 84 0.47 7.65 8.10
CA PHE A 84 0.97 8.95 8.58
C PHE A 84 -0.17 9.86 9.08
N GLY A 85 -1.36 9.72 8.53
CA GLY A 85 -2.56 10.41 9.01
C GLY A 85 -3.14 9.92 10.34
N ASN A 86 -2.63 8.85 10.96
CA ASN A 86 -3.17 8.29 12.21
C ASN A 86 -3.38 9.35 13.31
N GLN A 87 -2.55 10.39 13.33
CA GLN A 87 -2.61 11.48 14.32
C GLN A 87 -3.89 12.33 14.28
N VAL A 88 -4.68 12.28 13.20
CA VAL A 88 -5.92 13.06 13.10
C VAL A 88 -7.04 12.48 13.95
N PHE A 89 -6.94 11.20 14.31
CA PHE A 89 -7.92 10.50 15.13
C PHE A 89 -7.68 10.75 16.63
N SER A 90 -8.77 10.78 17.40
CA SER A 90 -8.71 11.08 18.84
C SER A 90 -8.00 9.97 19.62
N SER A 91 -7.56 10.28 20.84
CA SER A 91 -6.95 9.30 21.75
C SER A 91 -7.89 8.16 22.17
N ASP A 92 -9.20 8.30 21.97
CA ASP A 92 -10.19 7.28 22.31
C ASP A 92 -10.37 6.24 21.19
N THR A 93 -9.93 6.55 19.97
CA THR A 93 -9.86 5.62 18.84
C THR A 93 -8.73 4.62 19.07
N GLU A 94 -8.94 3.32 18.87
CA GLU A 94 -7.90 2.29 18.97
C GLU A 94 -7.24 2.08 17.61
N ILE A 95 -5.91 2.20 17.53
CA ILE A 95 -5.13 1.90 16.32
C ILE A 95 -4.65 0.45 16.34
N ILE A 96 -4.95 -0.27 15.27
CA ILE A 96 -4.69 -1.70 15.11
C ILE A 96 -3.81 -1.91 13.88
N THR A 97 -2.79 -2.75 13.99
CA THR A 97 -2.03 -3.23 12.84
C THR A 97 -1.33 -4.56 13.18
N THR A 98 -0.55 -5.13 12.26
CA THR A 98 0.24 -6.33 12.55
C THR A 98 1.44 -6.00 13.45
N GLU A 99 1.92 -6.98 14.23
CA GLU A 99 3.14 -6.79 15.02
C GLU A 99 4.34 -6.43 14.13
N ALA A 100 4.46 -7.09 12.98
CA ALA A 100 5.53 -6.84 12.02
C ALA A 100 5.45 -5.41 11.45
N ALA A 101 4.25 -4.93 11.10
CA ALA A 101 4.09 -3.57 10.61
C ALA A 101 4.38 -2.52 11.69
N SER A 102 3.83 -2.74 12.90
CA SER A 102 4.02 -1.82 14.03
C SER A 102 5.50 -1.60 14.37
N ALA A 103 6.37 -2.57 14.12
CA ALA A 103 7.80 -2.44 14.37
C ALA A 103 8.50 -1.39 13.49
N LEU A 104 7.94 -1.07 12.31
CA LEU A 104 8.51 -0.09 11.37
C LEU A 104 7.70 1.22 11.29
N MET A 105 6.47 1.25 11.82
CA MET A 105 5.63 2.44 11.93
C MET A 105 6.14 3.39 13.03
N THR A 106 7.29 4.02 12.78
CA THR A 106 8.03 4.85 13.75
C THR A 106 8.19 6.28 13.28
N GLN A 107 8.38 7.22 14.21
CA GLN A 107 8.68 8.61 13.85
C GLN A 107 9.98 8.72 13.04
N GLU A 108 10.99 7.88 13.31
CA GLU A 108 12.23 7.87 12.56
C GLU A 108 12.00 7.54 11.07
N HIS A 109 11.13 6.56 10.79
CA HIS A 109 10.73 6.24 9.43
C HIS A 109 10.04 7.44 8.76
N ALA A 110 9.10 8.10 9.45
CA ALA A 110 8.43 9.30 8.93
C ALA A 110 9.38 10.47 8.67
N ASP A 111 10.31 10.74 9.59
CA ASP A 111 11.31 11.80 9.46
C ASP A 111 12.26 11.53 8.28
N LEU A 112 12.62 10.25 8.06
CA LEU A 112 13.43 9.84 6.91
C LEU A 112 12.66 10.03 5.59
N THR A 113 11.39 9.62 5.54
CA THR A 113 10.52 9.87 4.38
C THR A 113 10.39 11.36 4.09
N ALA A 114 10.16 12.19 5.10
CA ALA A 114 10.09 13.65 4.96
C ALA A 114 11.39 14.25 4.41
N LYS A 115 12.54 13.73 4.84
CA LYS A 115 13.85 14.15 4.33
C LYS A 115 14.08 13.76 2.88
N LEU A 116 13.60 12.59 2.46
CA LEU A 116 13.85 12.04 1.12
C LEU A 116 12.85 12.54 0.07
N LEU A 117 11.58 12.69 0.45
CA LEU A 117 10.48 13.06 -0.44
C LEU A 117 9.97 14.49 -0.21
N GLY A 118 10.40 15.18 0.84
CA GLY A 118 9.95 16.55 1.13
C GLY A 118 10.37 17.57 0.07
N THR A 119 9.71 18.73 0.10
CA THR A 119 9.86 19.81 -0.89
C THR A 119 11.20 20.57 -0.82
N GLU A 120 12.08 20.24 0.12
CA GLU A 120 13.40 20.88 0.29
C GLU A 120 14.52 20.27 -0.59
N THR A 121 14.18 19.59 -1.68
CA THR A 121 15.22 19.01 -2.57
C THR A 121 16.10 20.11 -3.17
N LYS A 122 17.42 19.90 -3.14
CA LYS A 122 18.39 20.86 -3.69
C LYS A 122 18.33 20.82 -5.22
N PRO A 123 18.23 21.98 -5.92
CA PRO A 123 18.34 22.01 -7.38
C PRO A 123 19.65 21.36 -7.85
N GLY A 124 19.55 20.42 -8.80
CA GLY A 124 20.69 19.62 -9.29
C GLY A 124 21.16 18.51 -8.35
N GLY A 125 20.45 18.23 -7.25
CA GLY A 125 20.74 17.14 -6.33
C GLY A 125 20.17 15.79 -6.82
N ALA A 126 20.70 14.69 -6.27
CA ALA A 126 20.33 13.32 -6.66
C ALA A 126 18.83 12.99 -6.51
N LEU A 127 18.12 13.69 -5.61
CA LEU A 127 16.70 13.48 -5.33
C LEU A 127 15.77 14.44 -6.08
N GLN A 128 16.29 15.33 -6.93
CA GLN A 128 15.47 16.33 -7.63
C GLN A 128 14.34 15.70 -8.46
N ALA A 129 14.58 14.53 -9.05
CA ALA A 129 13.58 13.80 -9.83
C ALA A 129 12.34 13.36 -9.02
N LEU A 130 12.42 13.37 -7.68
CA LEU A 130 11.32 13.03 -6.78
C LEU A 130 10.46 14.22 -6.39
N GLU A 131 10.90 15.46 -6.67
CA GLU A 131 10.16 16.69 -6.31
C GLU A 131 8.68 16.64 -6.73
N PRO A 132 8.32 16.17 -7.95
CA PRO A 132 6.92 16.08 -8.34
C PRO A 132 6.10 15.08 -7.51
N LEU A 133 6.74 14.02 -6.99
CA LEU A 133 6.10 12.99 -6.17
C LEU A 133 5.82 13.49 -4.76
N GLY A 134 6.74 14.29 -4.21
CA GLY A 134 6.59 14.87 -2.87
C GLY A 134 5.71 16.11 -2.81
N ARG A 135 5.62 16.87 -3.90
CA ARG A 135 4.92 18.16 -3.97
C ARG A 135 3.46 18.14 -3.48
N PRO A 136 2.65 17.08 -3.70
CA PRO A 136 1.28 17.05 -3.18
C PRO A 136 1.23 17.04 -1.65
N PHE A 137 2.28 16.57 -0.97
CA PHE A 137 2.24 16.22 0.44
C PHE A 137 2.99 17.21 1.34
N ASN A 138 2.51 17.35 2.57
CA ASN A 138 3.17 18.09 3.64
C ASN A 138 3.63 17.16 4.77
N PHE A 139 4.80 16.55 4.60
CA PHE A 139 5.37 15.63 5.59
C PHE A 139 5.83 16.33 6.88
N SER A 140 5.99 17.66 6.90
CA SER A 140 6.53 18.38 8.07
C SER A 140 5.61 18.34 9.29
N GLU A 141 4.31 18.14 9.07
CA GLU A 141 3.28 18.05 10.10
C GLU A 141 3.09 16.63 10.66
N VAL A 142 3.69 15.63 10.01
CA VAL A 142 3.53 14.23 10.39
C VAL A 142 4.17 13.96 11.74
N ARG A 143 3.35 13.45 12.65
CA ARG A 143 3.70 12.97 13.99
C ARG A 143 3.10 11.58 14.13
N VAL A 144 3.94 10.56 14.05
CA VAL A 144 3.51 9.18 14.05
C VAL A 144 2.75 8.87 15.34
N ARG A 145 1.52 8.41 15.17
CA ARG A 145 0.72 7.79 16.22
C ARG A 145 0.82 6.27 16.07
N ALA A 146 1.47 5.64 17.04
CA ALA A 146 1.70 4.21 17.07
C ALA A 146 0.40 3.40 17.24
N ALA A 147 0.47 2.11 16.90
CA ALA A 147 -0.61 1.18 17.17
C ALA A 147 -0.80 0.98 18.68
N ASP A 148 -2.06 0.95 19.10
CA ASP A 148 -2.48 0.61 20.46
C ASP A 148 -2.54 -0.92 20.63
N THR A 149 -2.96 -1.61 19.58
CA THR A 149 -3.10 -3.07 19.54
C THR A 149 -2.39 -3.64 18.32
N THR A 150 -1.61 -4.69 18.53
CA THR A 150 -1.01 -5.47 17.44
C THR A 150 -1.57 -6.89 17.40
N PHE A 151 -1.44 -7.55 16.25
CA PHE A 151 -1.75 -8.96 16.09
C PHE A 151 -0.77 -9.66 15.14
N ASN A 152 -0.77 -10.99 15.18
CA ASN A 152 -0.11 -11.83 14.20
C ASN A 152 -1.15 -12.76 13.57
N SER A 153 -0.94 -13.17 12.32
CA SER A 153 -1.79 -14.10 11.56
C SER A 153 -3.21 -13.60 11.34
N GLU A 154 -4.07 -13.59 12.35
CA GLU A 154 -5.48 -13.20 12.23
C GLU A 154 -6.00 -12.53 13.50
N LYS A 155 -6.96 -11.61 13.33
CA LYS A 155 -7.70 -10.98 14.41
C LYS A 155 -9.15 -10.74 14.00
N ALA A 156 -10.07 -11.26 14.78
CA ALA A 156 -11.48 -10.90 14.66
C ALA A 156 -11.73 -9.54 15.34
N LEU A 157 -12.45 -8.67 14.65
CA LEU A 157 -12.89 -7.36 15.13
C LEU A 157 -14.40 -7.23 14.90
N ARG A 158 -15.11 -6.69 15.89
CA ARG A 158 -16.54 -6.38 15.78
C ARG A 158 -16.72 -4.88 15.66
N VAL A 159 -17.36 -4.42 14.59
CA VAL A 159 -17.74 -3.00 14.40
C VAL A 159 -19.26 -2.94 14.44
N GLY A 160 -19.83 -2.51 15.56
CA GLY A 160 -21.26 -2.58 15.82
C GLY A 160 -21.83 -3.99 15.62
N LYS A 161 -22.49 -4.21 14.48
CA LYS A 161 -23.10 -5.49 14.12
C LYS A 161 -22.35 -6.29 13.05
N LEU A 162 -21.29 -5.74 12.45
CA LEU A 162 -20.52 -6.39 11.39
C LEU A 162 -19.27 -7.06 11.95
N ASP A 163 -19.03 -8.31 11.55
CA ASP A 163 -17.74 -8.96 11.74
C ASP A 163 -16.74 -8.45 10.69
N VAL A 164 -15.55 -8.11 11.16
CA VAL A 164 -14.40 -7.74 10.32
C VAL A 164 -13.26 -8.67 10.69
N GLU A 165 -12.78 -9.43 9.72
CA GLU A 165 -11.63 -10.32 9.88
C GLU A 165 -10.38 -9.61 9.38
N LEU A 166 -9.40 -9.41 10.26
CA LEU A 166 -8.10 -8.86 9.91
C LEU A 166 -7.13 -10.03 9.69
N HIS A 167 -6.45 -10.08 8.55
CA HIS A 167 -5.56 -11.18 8.19
C HIS A 167 -4.20 -10.65 7.75
N GLU A 168 -3.14 -11.11 8.41
CA GLU A 168 -1.75 -10.91 7.98
C GLU A 168 -1.43 -11.88 6.83
N LEU A 169 -1.10 -11.31 5.68
CA LEU A 169 -0.70 -12.05 4.46
C LEU A 169 0.78 -11.83 4.10
N GLY A 170 1.44 -10.88 4.75
CA GLY A 170 2.86 -10.58 4.58
C GLY A 170 3.80 -11.64 5.18
N PRO A 171 5.12 -11.48 4.95
CA PRO A 171 5.76 -10.39 4.22
C PRO A 171 5.69 -10.57 2.69
N ALA A 172 5.20 -9.56 1.98
CA ALA A 172 5.11 -9.50 0.52
C ALA A 172 5.57 -8.13 -0.01
N HIS A 173 4.75 -7.10 0.10
CA HIS A 173 5.10 -5.73 -0.26
C HIS A 173 5.99 -5.11 0.85
N THR A 174 5.54 -5.23 2.10
CA THR A 174 6.27 -4.86 3.32
C THR A 174 6.45 -6.07 4.25
N VAL A 175 6.94 -5.84 5.47
CA VAL A 175 7.15 -6.89 6.48
C VAL A 175 5.84 -7.47 7.06
N GLY A 176 4.74 -6.72 7.01
CA GLY A 176 3.54 -6.99 7.81
C GLY A 176 2.22 -6.76 7.07
N ASP A 177 2.22 -6.95 5.75
CA ASP A 177 1.04 -6.71 4.90
C ASP A 177 -0.19 -7.45 5.39
N ALA A 178 -1.30 -6.74 5.52
CA ALA A 178 -2.55 -7.28 6.03
C ALA A 178 -3.76 -6.75 5.27
N ILE A 179 -4.87 -7.49 5.38
CA ILE A 179 -6.15 -7.17 4.76
C ILE A 179 -7.26 -7.14 5.81
N ALA A 180 -8.35 -6.43 5.52
CA ALA A 180 -9.60 -6.51 6.28
C ALA A 180 -10.70 -7.10 5.39
N TYR A 181 -11.37 -8.14 5.86
CA TYR A 181 -12.43 -8.84 5.13
C TYR A 181 -13.75 -8.81 5.92
N LEU A 182 -14.83 -8.47 5.22
CA LEU A 182 -16.19 -8.44 5.77
C LEU A 182 -16.99 -9.57 5.13
N PRO A 183 -17.05 -10.76 5.75
CA PRO A 183 -17.63 -11.95 5.13
C PRO A 183 -19.12 -11.78 4.80
N GLU A 184 -19.89 -11.09 5.63
CA GLU A 184 -21.31 -10.88 5.39
C GLU A 184 -21.59 -9.96 4.19
N LEU A 185 -20.64 -9.09 3.86
CA LEU A 185 -20.76 -8.14 2.75
C LEU A 185 -20.01 -8.60 1.50
N GLY A 186 -19.08 -9.56 1.63
CA GLY A 186 -18.20 -9.97 0.55
C GLY A 186 -17.26 -8.84 0.10
N VAL A 187 -16.86 -7.95 1.02
CA VAL A 187 -15.97 -6.81 0.77
C VAL A 187 -14.61 -7.06 1.41
N LEU A 188 -13.53 -6.84 0.67
CA LEU A 188 -12.15 -6.97 1.15
C LEU A 188 -11.38 -5.67 0.89
N TYR A 189 -10.69 -5.16 1.91
CA TYR A 189 -9.73 -4.06 1.80
C TYR A 189 -8.33 -4.66 1.76
N ALA A 190 -7.64 -4.53 0.63
CA ALA A 190 -6.46 -5.33 0.31
C ALA A 190 -5.12 -4.67 0.70
N GLY A 191 -5.14 -3.38 1.06
CA GLY A 191 -3.92 -2.56 1.04
C GLY A 191 -3.19 -2.73 -0.30
N ASP A 192 -1.86 -2.71 -0.24
CA ASP A 192 -1.02 -2.73 -1.44
C ASP A 192 -0.70 -4.13 -1.97
N LEU A 193 -1.29 -5.17 -1.38
CA LEU A 193 -1.19 -6.53 -1.91
C LEU A 193 -1.91 -6.68 -3.26
N LEU A 194 -2.90 -5.84 -3.52
CA LEU A 194 -3.56 -5.73 -4.82
C LEU A 194 -3.82 -4.26 -5.15
N THR A 195 -3.15 -3.77 -6.19
CA THR A 195 -3.27 -2.40 -6.70
C THR A 195 -3.63 -2.40 -8.19
N ARG A 196 -4.06 -1.25 -8.72
CA ARG A 196 -4.29 -1.06 -10.16
C ARG A 196 -3.59 0.21 -10.64
N ASN A 197 -2.80 0.11 -11.71
CA ASN A 197 -2.16 1.21 -12.42
C ASN A 197 -1.14 2.05 -11.62
N ILE A 198 -0.59 1.50 -10.52
CA ILE A 198 0.45 2.18 -9.74
C ILE A 198 1.80 1.44 -9.82
N VAL A 199 2.85 2.12 -9.39
CA VAL A 199 4.21 1.59 -9.26
C VAL A 199 4.23 0.40 -8.30
N ALA A 200 4.72 -0.75 -8.76
CA ALA A 200 4.90 -1.94 -7.93
C ALA A 200 6.24 -1.86 -7.18
N VAL A 201 6.29 -2.21 -5.90
CA VAL A 201 7.56 -2.19 -5.12
C VAL A 201 7.57 -3.27 -4.04
N THR A 202 8.74 -3.85 -3.76
CA THR A 202 8.94 -4.89 -2.75
C THR A 202 10.02 -4.47 -1.76
N TRP A 203 9.63 -3.94 -0.60
CA TRP A 203 10.57 -3.37 0.39
C TRP A 203 11.28 -4.41 1.25
N SER A 204 10.57 -5.45 1.68
CA SER A 204 11.11 -6.44 2.63
C SER A 204 10.54 -7.85 2.49
N GLY A 205 9.59 -8.06 1.57
CA GLY A 205 9.02 -9.38 1.28
C GLY A 205 9.65 -10.07 0.07
N SER A 206 8.97 -11.10 -0.43
CA SER A 206 9.44 -11.91 -1.56
C SER A 206 8.34 -12.08 -2.60
N ILE A 207 8.73 -12.24 -3.86
CA ILE A 207 7.78 -12.44 -4.96
C ILE A 207 6.98 -13.73 -4.81
N PRO A 208 7.57 -14.88 -4.38
CA PRO A 208 6.80 -16.07 -4.06
C PRO A 208 5.76 -15.86 -2.95
N ASN A 209 6.07 -15.06 -1.92
CA ASN A 209 5.08 -14.75 -0.88
C ASN A 209 3.98 -13.81 -1.39
N TRP A 210 4.31 -12.85 -2.25
CA TRP A 210 3.30 -11.99 -2.86
C TRP A 210 2.32 -12.81 -3.71
N ILE A 211 2.81 -13.76 -4.51
CA ILE A 211 1.96 -14.67 -5.27
C ILE A 211 1.05 -15.48 -4.33
N LYS A 212 1.57 -15.97 -3.19
CA LYS A 212 0.74 -16.65 -2.18
C LYS A 212 -0.30 -15.70 -1.57
N ALA A 213 0.04 -14.45 -1.30
CA ALA A 213 -0.90 -13.46 -0.77
C ALA A 213 -2.04 -13.19 -1.77
N LEU A 214 -1.73 -13.08 -3.06
CA LEU A 214 -2.72 -12.96 -4.14
C LEU A 214 -3.64 -14.17 -4.23
N GLU A 215 -3.11 -15.39 -4.11
CA GLU A 215 -3.92 -16.60 -4.04
C GLU A 215 -4.77 -16.69 -2.75
N ARG A 216 -4.27 -16.17 -1.61
CA ARG A 216 -5.07 -16.03 -0.38
C ARG A 216 -6.21 -15.03 -0.58
N ILE A 217 -5.96 -13.88 -1.20
CA ILE A 217 -7.01 -12.90 -1.54
C ILE A 217 -8.09 -13.55 -2.40
N ARG A 218 -7.70 -14.34 -3.41
CA ARG A 218 -8.64 -15.11 -4.24
C ARG A 218 -9.51 -16.07 -3.42
N ALA A 219 -8.92 -16.75 -2.43
CA ALA A 219 -9.60 -17.75 -1.62
C ALA A 219 -10.68 -17.17 -0.68
N PHE A 220 -10.67 -15.87 -0.40
CA PHE A 220 -11.77 -15.20 0.32
C PHE A 220 -13.03 -15.05 -0.53
N GLU A 221 -12.93 -15.24 -1.85
CA GLU A 221 -14.06 -15.13 -2.80
C GLU A 221 -14.85 -13.82 -2.65
N ALA A 222 -14.15 -12.73 -2.28
CA ALA A 222 -14.74 -11.41 -2.13
C ALA A 222 -15.36 -10.93 -3.46
N GLN A 223 -16.57 -10.40 -3.38
CA GLN A 223 -17.29 -9.86 -4.53
C GLN A 223 -16.77 -8.47 -4.92
N THR A 224 -16.29 -7.72 -3.93
CA THR A 224 -15.71 -6.38 -4.08
C THR A 224 -14.38 -6.33 -3.35
N VAL A 225 -13.34 -5.83 -4.02
CA VAL A 225 -12.03 -5.58 -3.41
C VAL A 225 -11.67 -4.11 -3.56
N VAL A 226 -11.43 -3.46 -2.43
CA VAL A 226 -10.82 -2.14 -2.35
C VAL A 226 -9.31 -2.33 -2.40
N ALA A 227 -8.72 -1.94 -3.53
CA ALA A 227 -7.28 -1.88 -3.71
C ALA A 227 -6.67 -0.75 -2.86
N GLY A 228 -5.41 -0.89 -2.44
CA GLY A 228 -4.69 0.19 -1.75
C GLY A 228 -4.52 1.44 -2.63
N HIS A 229 -4.39 1.25 -3.94
CA HIS A 229 -4.43 2.32 -4.93
C HIS A 229 -5.24 1.95 -6.18
N GLY A 230 -5.86 2.96 -6.76
CA GLY A 230 -6.60 2.87 -8.01
C GLY A 230 -8.07 2.48 -7.84
N PRO A 231 -8.77 2.19 -8.95
CA PRO A 231 -10.20 1.84 -8.95
C PRO A 231 -10.57 0.61 -8.11
N VAL A 232 -11.78 0.63 -7.54
CA VAL A 232 -12.40 -0.53 -6.88
C VAL A 232 -12.60 -1.68 -7.87
N LEU A 233 -12.33 -2.89 -7.41
CA LEU A 233 -12.49 -4.12 -8.19
C LEU A 233 -13.81 -4.80 -7.80
N ALA A 234 -14.62 -5.23 -8.77
CA ALA A 234 -15.88 -5.91 -8.49
C ALA A 234 -16.16 -7.07 -9.45
N GLY A 235 -16.80 -8.12 -8.92
CA GLY A 235 -17.22 -9.28 -9.69
C GLY A 235 -16.05 -9.98 -10.39
N PRO A 236 -16.17 -10.33 -11.69
CA PRO A 236 -15.10 -11.04 -12.42
C PRO A 236 -13.77 -10.29 -12.46
N GLU A 237 -13.79 -8.96 -12.30
CA GLU A 237 -12.60 -8.13 -12.38
C GLU A 237 -11.63 -8.35 -11.21
N VAL A 238 -12.13 -8.82 -10.05
CA VAL A 238 -11.29 -9.20 -8.92
C VAL A 238 -10.31 -10.30 -9.33
N ASN A 239 -10.83 -11.41 -9.87
CA ASN A 239 -10.00 -12.53 -10.30
C ASN A 239 -9.09 -12.15 -11.48
N ALA A 240 -9.58 -11.31 -12.41
CA ALA A 240 -8.78 -10.82 -13.51
C ALA A 240 -7.58 -9.97 -13.05
N ALA A 241 -7.77 -9.14 -12.02
CA ALA A 241 -6.69 -8.35 -11.42
C ALA A 241 -5.66 -9.23 -10.72
N ILE A 242 -6.12 -10.20 -9.92
CA ILE A 242 -5.24 -11.18 -9.25
C ILE A 242 -4.41 -11.96 -10.30
N ASP A 243 -5.05 -12.42 -11.36
CA ASP A 243 -4.38 -13.10 -12.48
C ASP A 243 -3.32 -12.23 -13.16
N ARG A 244 -3.59 -10.94 -13.35
CA ARG A 244 -2.59 -9.99 -13.90
C ARG A 244 -1.41 -9.83 -12.93
N GLY A 245 -1.67 -9.65 -11.64
CA GLY A 245 -0.64 -9.55 -10.61
C GLY A 245 0.25 -10.78 -10.55
N ILE A 246 -0.35 -11.99 -10.50
CA ILE A 246 0.41 -13.25 -10.49
C ILE A 246 1.28 -13.39 -11.73
N ARG A 247 0.75 -13.07 -12.92
CA ARG A 247 1.54 -13.13 -14.17
C ARG A 247 2.68 -12.12 -14.17
N PHE A 248 2.43 -10.87 -13.78
CA PHE A 248 3.44 -9.82 -13.69
C PHE A 248 4.61 -10.27 -12.80
N TRP A 249 4.29 -10.67 -11.57
CA TRP A 249 5.26 -11.11 -10.58
C TRP A 249 6.01 -12.38 -11.01
N SER A 250 5.31 -13.37 -11.56
CA SER A 250 5.94 -14.62 -12.02
C SER A 250 6.91 -14.38 -13.18
N ASN A 251 6.56 -13.52 -14.13
CA ASN A 251 7.40 -13.20 -15.27
C ASN A 251 8.66 -12.44 -14.83
N LEU A 252 8.49 -11.39 -14.02
CA LEU A 252 9.60 -10.58 -13.51
C LEU A 252 10.56 -11.44 -12.69
N HIS A 253 10.03 -12.25 -11.77
CA HIS A 253 10.81 -13.20 -10.98
C HIS A 253 11.58 -14.19 -11.86
N THR A 254 10.95 -14.74 -12.90
CA THR A 254 11.59 -15.67 -13.84
C THR A 254 12.76 -15.02 -14.58
N ASP A 255 12.55 -13.81 -15.11
CA ASP A 255 13.57 -13.08 -15.86
C ASP A 255 14.78 -12.70 -15.00
N ALA A 256 14.53 -12.16 -13.79
CA ALA A 256 15.59 -11.81 -12.85
C ALA A 256 16.32 -13.06 -12.33
N SER A 257 15.60 -14.13 -11.99
CA SER A 257 16.21 -15.40 -11.55
C SER A 257 17.12 -16.01 -12.62
N ARG A 258 16.74 -15.92 -13.90
CA ARG A 258 17.58 -16.38 -15.00
C ARG A 258 18.90 -15.61 -15.08
N LEU A 259 18.89 -14.31 -14.81
CA LEU A 259 20.10 -13.48 -14.79
C LEU A 259 20.97 -13.81 -13.56
N TYR A 260 20.34 -14.04 -12.41
CA TYR A 260 21.03 -14.52 -11.21
C TYR A 260 21.78 -15.83 -11.48
N ASP A 261 21.11 -16.81 -12.11
CA ASP A 261 21.69 -18.12 -12.44
C ASP A 261 22.85 -18.04 -13.44
N GLN A 262 22.96 -16.95 -14.18
CA GLN A 262 24.07 -16.65 -15.08
C GLN A 262 25.23 -15.93 -14.36
N GLY A 263 25.12 -15.67 -13.06
CA GLY A 263 26.09 -14.93 -12.27
C GLY A 263 26.11 -13.42 -12.57
N VAL A 264 25.03 -12.87 -13.14
CA VAL A 264 24.94 -11.44 -13.48
C VAL A 264 24.62 -10.64 -12.23
N PRO A 265 25.43 -9.64 -11.83
CA PRO A 265 25.15 -8.79 -10.68
C PRO A 265 23.88 -7.94 -10.85
N VAL A 266 23.24 -7.54 -9.75
CA VAL A 266 21.96 -6.79 -9.73
C VAL A 266 21.95 -5.61 -10.70
N ALA A 267 22.93 -4.71 -10.62
CA ALA A 267 22.97 -3.49 -11.46
C ALA A 267 23.01 -3.81 -12.96
N GLU A 268 23.73 -4.87 -13.34
CA GLU A 268 23.78 -5.32 -14.73
C GLU A 268 22.51 -6.05 -15.14
N ALA A 269 21.88 -6.80 -14.22
CA ALA A 269 20.62 -7.46 -14.47
C ALA A 269 19.50 -6.46 -14.77
N VAL A 270 19.38 -5.40 -13.97
CA VAL A 270 18.45 -4.27 -14.19
C VAL A 270 18.66 -3.67 -15.58
N ALA A 271 19.90 -3.40 -15.98
CA ALA A 271 20.21 -2.81 -17.29
C ALA A 271 19.91 -3.74 -18.48
N ARG A 272 19.90 -5.07 -18.26
CA ARG A 272 19.61 -6.07 -19.30
C ARG A 272 18.13 -6.40 -19.43
N MET A 273 17.31 -6.10 -18.42
CA MET A 273 15.87 -6.36 -18.47
C MET A 273 15.16 -5.33 -19.35
N ASP A 274 14.25 -5.82 -20.21
CA ASP A 274 13.43 -4.94 -21.05
C ASP A 274 12.27 -4.37 -20.23
N ILE A 275 12.43 -3.12 -19.77
CA ILE A 275 11.45 -2.48 -18.89
C ILE A 275 10.08 -2.30 -19.54
N ARG A 276 9.97 -2.35 -20.87
CA ARG A 276 8.68 -2.29 -21.56
C ARG A 276 7.78 -3.48 -21.26
N ASN A 277 8.35 -4.58 -20.76
CA ASN A 277 7.59 -5.74 -20.28
C ASN A 277 7.05 -5.54 -18.86
N TYR A 278 7.56 -4.55 -18.12
CA TYR A 278 7.26 -4.30 -16.70
C TYR A 278 7.09 -2.79 -16.43
N PRO A 279 6.16 -2.09 -17.13
CA PRO A 279 6.02 -0.65 -16.98
C PRO A 279 5.69 -0.22 -15.54
N GLU A 280 4.96 -1.03 -14.79
CA GLU A 280 4.64 -0.79 -13.38
C GLU A 280 5.87 -0.89 -12.45
N ALA A 281 6.95 -1.54 -12.90
CA ALA A 281 8.21 -1.62 -12.16
C ALA A 281 9.26 -0.59 -12.64
N MET A 282 8.95 0.31 -13.58
CA MET A 282 9.95 1.18 -14.21
C MET A 282 10.83 1.92 -13.19
N ALA A 283 10.21 2.56 -12.20
CA ALA A 283 10.91 3.31 -11.19
C ALA A 283 11.61 2.42 -10.13
N THR A 284 11.13 1.21 -9.93
CA THR A 284 11.41 0.36 -8.75
C THR A 284 12.08 -0.95 -9.11
N LEU A 285 12.36 -1.21 -10.39
CA LEU A 285 12.99 -2.43 -10.88
C LEU A 285 14.28 -2.79 -10.11
N PRO A 286 15.18 -1.85 -9.76
CA PRO A 286 16.35 -2.19 -8.97
C PRO A 286 16.01 -2.76 -7.59
N ILE A 287 14.95 -2.26 -6.95
CA ILE A 287 14.48 -2.73 -5.64
C ILE A 287 13.96 -4.16 -5.79
N ILE A 288 13.10 -4.39 -6.78
CA ILE A 288 12.48 -5.71 -7.03
C ILE A 288 13.53 -6.76 -7.42
N VAL A 289 14.47 -6.42 -8.32
CA VAL A 289 15.56 -7.34 -8.70
C VAL A 289 16.45 -7.65 -7.51
N THR A 290 16.74 -6.67 -6.66
CA THR A 290 17.50 -6.90 -5.41
C THR A 290 16.75 -7.85 -4.49
N ALA A 291 15.43 -7.68 -4.31
CA ALA A 291 14.60 -8.58 -3.52
C ALA A 291 14.64 -10.02 -4.06
N ILE A 292 14.49 -10.22 -5.36
CA ILE A 292 14.57 -11.55 -5.99
C ILE A 292 15.96 -12.18 -5.81
N TYR A 293 17.01 -11.37 -5.85
CA TYR A 293 18.37 -11.85 -5.59
C TYR A 293 18.57 -12.22 -4.13
N HIS A 294 18.02 -11.44 -3.18
CA HIS A 294 18.04 -11.72 -1.75
C HIS A 294 17.35 -13.07 -1.42
N GLU A 295 16.23 -13.38 -2.08
CA GLU A 295 15.53 -14.67 -1.93
C GLU A 295 16.44 -15.88 -2.22
N ARG A 296 17.44 -15.70 -3.09
CA ARG A 296 18.37 -16.73 -3.54
C ARG A 296 19.66 -16.74 -2.72
N ASP A 297 20.13 -15.55 -2.33
CA ASP A 297 21.33 -15.34 -1.52
C ASP A 297 21.11 -14.24 -0.48
N PRO A 298 20.87 -14.61 0.79
CA PRO A 298 20.65 -13.66 1.88
C PRO A 298 21.83 -12.70 2.14
N ASN A 299 23.03 -12.97 1.59
CA ASN A 299 24.16 -12.04 1.69
C ASN A 299 24.00 -10.81 0.79
N ILE A 300 23.02 -10.81 -0.13
CA ILE A 300 22.61 -9.65 -0.90
C ILE A 300 21.49 -8.97 -0.10
N PRO A 301 21.75 -7.94 0.72
CA PRO A 301 20.71 -7.35 1.56
C PRO A 301 19.67 -6.61 0.70
N TYR A 302 18.45 -6.50 1.22
CA TYR A 302 17.50 -5.51 0.72
C TYR A 302 18.11 -4.12 0.72
N LEU A 303 17.67 -3.27 -0.21
CA LEU A 303 17.99 -1.85 -0.16
C LEU A 303 17.27 -1.24 1.05
N ASP A 304 18.01 -0.47 1.86
CA ASP A 304 17.37 0.39 2.85
C ASP A 304 16.58 1.51 2.16
N LEU A 305 15.72 2.20 2.92
CA LEU A 305 14.85 3.25 2.37
C LEU A 305 15.64 4.35 1.64
N THR A 306 16.82 4.74 2.12
CA THR A 306 17.63 5.78 1.47
C THR A 306 18.12 5.29 0.11
N ALA A 307 18.77 4.12 0.08
CA ALA A 307 19.31 3.54 -1.15
C ALA A 307 18.21 3.24 -2.18
N ALA A 308 17.05 2.79 -1.71
CA ALA A 308 15.92 2.49 -2.58
C ALA A 308 15.31 3.77 -3.20
N ILE A 309 15.14 4.83 -2.41
CA ILE A 309 14.63 6.12 -2.92
C ILE A 309 15.63 6.80 -3.86
N GLU A 310 16.92 6.76 -3.55
CA GLU A 310 17.98 7.23 -4.46
C GLU A 310 17.97 6.44 -5.79
N SER A 311 17.74 5.12 -5.72
CA SER A 311 17.59 4.28 -6.89
C SER A 311 16.36 4.66 -7.74
N ILE A 312 15.22 4.96 -7.11
CA ILE A 312 14.02 5.45 -7.80
C ILE A 312 14.31 6.77 -8.51
N ALA A 313 14.95 7.73 -7.84
CA ALA A 313 15.32 9.02 -8.42
C ALA A 313 16.23 8.86 -9.65
N ALA A 314 17.18 7.93 -9.60
CA ALA A 314 18.06 7.61 -10.72
C ALA A 314 17.30 7.02 -11.91
N GLN A 315 16.35 6.10 -11.68
CA GLN A 315 15.50 5.54 -12.74
C GLN A 315 14.65 6.61 -13.42
N LEU A 316 13.98 7.46 -12.63
CA LEU A 316 13.14 8.54 -13.15
C LEU A 316 13.94 9.54 -13.99
N THR A 317 15.15 9.88 -13.57
CA THR A 317 16.07 10.76 -14.32
C THR A 317 16.48 10.13 -15.65
N HIS A 318 16.83 8.84 -15.64
CA HIS A 318 17.25 8.14 -16.85
C HIS A 318 16.14 8.08 -17.91
N HIS A 319 14.88 7.90 -17.51
CA HIS A 319 13.74 7.76 -18.42
C HIS A 319 13.14 9.09 -18.88
N THR A 320 13.40 10.20 -18.20
CA THR A 320 13.00 11.55 -18.68
C THR A 320 13.92 12.09 -19.78
N HIS A 321 15.08 11.44 -20.02
CA HIS A 321 16.08 11.84 -21.00
C HIS A 321 16.17 10.93 -22.24
N GLN A 322 15.25 9.98 -22.42
CA GLN A 322 15.12 9.11 -23.60
C GLN A 322 13.85 9.40 -24.39
#